data_AF-A0A1F3IL47-F1
#
_entry.id   AF-A0A1F3IL47-F1
#
_cell.length_a   1.000
_cell.length_b   1.000
_cell.length_c   1.000
_cell.angle_alpha   90.00
_cell.angle_beta   90.00
_cell.angle_gamma   90.00
#
_symmetry.space_group_name_H-M   'P 1'
#
loop_
_entity.id
_entity.type
_entity.pdbx_description
1 polymer ?
#
loop_
_entity_poly.entity_id
_entity_poly.type
_entity_poly.pdbx_seq_one_letter_code
_entity_poly.pdbx_strand_id
1 'polypeptide(L)'
;MCLKLDAMKTKSRLKLMLILAFFSFFITACEQDEVFQELRSAPTKESVQLTPTNKFYTGFAFGENSFIDFGLSDTQWGWISKFENQKDTLYFPLFIRTENYDGGDGANIGELRLFCNSGDFVAEYYTRKGWAMMETNLYASTKKPISCDPASFTAHHQLFRKTTDQHLISVKKLPVYVIGHATVIRTQ
;
A
#
# COMPACT_ATOMS: atom_id res chain seq x y z
N MET A 1 -39.18 -32.84 -51.74
CA MET A 1 -40.40 -33.09 -50.96
C MET A 1 -40.01 -33.95 -49.78
N CYS A 2 -39.81 -33.36 -48.59
CA CYS A 2 -39.69 -34.08 -47.33
C CYS A 2 -39.91 -33.10 -46.17
N LEU A 3 -40.53 -33.61 -45.11
CA LEU A 3 -41.45 -32.91 -44.21
C LEU A 3 -40.78 -31.96 -43.20
N LYS A 4 -41.42 -30.79 -43.03
CA LYS A 4 -41.41 -29.98 -41.80
C LYS A 4 -42.15 -30.76 -40.70
N LEU A 5 -41.58 -30.82 -39.50
CA LEU A 5 -42.33 -31.08 -38.27
C LEU A 5 -41.97 -30.05 -37.20
N ASP A 6 -43.01 -29.51 -36.59
CA ASP A 6 -43.03 -28.38 -35.68
C ASP A 6 -42.74 -28.74 -34.22
N ALA A 7 -42.37 -27.68 -33.49
CA ALA A 7 -42.73 -27.35 -32.10
C ALA A 7 -42.20 -28.19 -30.91
N MET A 8 -41.54 -27.47 -29.98
CA MET A 8 -42.08 -27.34 -28.63
C MET A 8 -41.59 -26.05 -27.95
N LYS A 9 -42.55 -25.20 -27.59
CA LYS A 9 -42.39 -23.96 -26.84
C LYS A 9 -43.23 -24.11 -25.57
N THR A 10 -42.60 -24.22 -24.41
CA THR A 10 -43.32 -24.25 -23.11
C THR A 10 -42.87 -23.07 -22.25
N LYS A 11 -43.77 -22.09 -22.16
CA LYS A 11 -43.76 -21.03 -21.15
C LYS A 11 -44.13 -21.64 -19.80
N SER A 12 -43.44 -21.25 -18.73
CA SER A 12 -43.96 -21.36 -17.37
C SER A 12 -43.90 -19.99 -16.69
N ARG A 13 -45.08 -19.36 -16.56
CA ARG A 13 -45.35 -18.19 -15.72
C ARG A 13 -46.71 -18.42 -15.08
N LEU A 14 -46.73 -18.84 -13.82
CA LEU A 14 -47.82 -18.76 -12.83
C LEU A 14 -47.32 -19.61 -11.64
N LYS A 15 -47.14 -19.13 -10.42
CA LYS A 15 -48.16 -18.50 -9.57
C LYS A 15 -47.52 -17.56 -8.55
N LEU A 16 -48.17 -16.42 -8.44
CA LEU A 16 -48.07 -15.40 -7.42
C LEU A 16 -49.07 -15.76 -6.29
N MET A 17 -48.74 -15.35 -5.06
CA MET A 17 -49.62 -15.13 -3.89
C MET A 17 -49.89 -16.27 -2.88
N LEU A 18 -49.96 -15.84 -1.62
CA LEU A 18 -50.14 -16.54 -0.34
C LEU A 18 -48.88 -17.27 0.15
N ILE A 19 -48.19 -16.83 1.21
CA ILE A 19 -48.66 -16.91 2.60
C ILE A 19 -48.11 -15.71 3.40
N LEU A 20 -49.03 -14.98 4.02
CA LEU A 20 -48.83 -13.92 5.01
C LEU A 20 -49.70 -14.31 6.21
N ALA A 21 -49.18 -14.09 7.42
CA ALA A 21 -49.83 -14.14 8.75
C ALA A 21 -49.55 -15.35 9.65
N PHE A 22 -49.53 -15.06 10.96
CA PHE A 22 -49.28 -15.87 12.17
C PHE A 22 -47.80 -16.03 12.52
N PHE A 23 -47.22 -15.40 13.54
CA PHE A 23 -47.69 -15.20 14.92
C PHE A 23 -47.05 -13.94 15.55
N SER A 24 -47.88 -13.10 16.15
CA SER A 24 -47.49 -12.13 17.19
C SER A 24 -47.87 -12.72 18.56
N PHE A 25 -47.31 -12.15 19.64
CA PHE A 25 -47.42 -12.51 21.07
C PHE A 25 -46.44 -13.62 21.49
N PHE A 26 -45.48 -13.39 22.40
CA PHE A 26 -45.62 -12.84 23.75
C PHE A 26 -44.52 -11.84 24.15
N ILE A 27 -44.97 -10.76 24.80
CA ILE A 27 -44.18 -9.94 25.71
C ILE A 27 -43.98 -10.75 26.99
N THR A 28 -42.74 -10.95 27.42
CA THR A 28 -42.43 -11.23 28.83
C THR A 28 -41.31 -10.29 29.24
N ALA A 29 -41.63 -9.37 30.14
CA ALA A 29 -40.67 -8.58 30.86
C ALA A 29 -39.86 -9.50 31.78
N CYS A 30 -38.53 -9.44 31.66
CA CYS A 30 -37.57 -9.85 32.68
C CYS A 30 -36.62 -8.64 32.75
N GLU A 31 -36.88 -7.73 33.66
CA GLU A 31 -36.26 -7.70 34.98
C GLU A 31 -34.81 -7.22 34.90
N GLN A 32 -34.60 -6.14 35.62
CA GLN A 32 -33.50 -5.21 35.52
C GLN A 32 -32.33 -5.76 36.34
N ASP A 33 -31.41 -6.48 35.69
CA ASP A 33 -30.13 -6.82 36.32
C ASP A 33 -29.08 -5.77 35.94
N GLU A 34 -28.95 -4.79 36.83
CA GLU A 34 -27.86 -3.83 36.92
C GLU A 34 -26.55 -4.53 37.31
N VAL A 35 -25.95 -5.34 36.45
CA VAL A 35 -24.60 -5.90 36.71
C VAL A 35 -23.80 -6.03 35.42
N PHE A 36 -23.61 -4.94 34.67
CA PHE A 36 -22.50 -4.82 33.70
C PHE A 36 -22.11 -3.34 33.50
N GLN A 37 -21.77 -2.66 34.59
CA GLN A 37 -20.85 -1.51 34.50
C GLN A 37 -19.43 -2.00 34.76
N GLU A 38 -18.73 -2.48 33.73
CA GLU A 38 -17.27 -2.38 33.62
C GLU A 38 -16.74 -2.88 32.26
N LEU A 39 -17.38 -2.52 31.15
CA LEU A 39 -16.66 -2.43 29.88
C LEU A 39 -16.04 -1.03 29.81
N ARG A 40 -14.86 -0.93 30.43
CA ARG A 40 -13.93 0.19 30.21
C ARG A 40 -13.86 0.43 28.71
N SER A 41 -14.29 1.61 28.29
CA SER A 41 -13.97 2.17 26.99
C SER A 41 -12.46 1.97 26.78
N ALA A 42 -12.10 1.11 25.84
CA ALA A 42 -10.74 1.02 25.36
C ALA A 42 -10.27 2.43 24.98
N PRO A 43 -9.03 2.83 25.29
CA PRO A 43 -8.55 4.15 24.97
C PRO A 43 -8.70 4.37 23.47
N THR A 44 -9.54 5.35 23.12
CA THR A 44 -9.73 5.86 21.78
C THR A 44 -8.36 6.08 21.18
N LYS A 45 -8.02 5.31 20.14
CA LYS A 45 -6.83 5.46 19.31
C LYS A 45 -6.60 6.95 19.09
N GLU A 46 -5.58 7.48 19.75
CA GLU A 46 -5.26 8.89 19.78
C GLU A 46 -5.22 9.37 18.32
N SER A 47 -6.15 10.25 17.96
CA SER A 47 -6.13 10.87 16.64
C SER A 47 -4.85 11.69 16.60
N VAL A 48 -3.80 11.16 15.98
CA VAL A 48 -2.56 11.90 15.74
C VAL A 48 -2.97 13.20 15.08
N GLN A 49 -2.90 14.31 15.82
CA GLN A 49 -3.12 15.63 15.24
C GLN A 49 -2.06 15.80 14.17
N LEU A 50 -2.53 15.74 12.94
CA LEU A 50 -1.81 16.10 11.75
C LEU A 50 -1.70 17.63 11.86
N THR A 51 -0.49 18.11 12.10
CA THR A 51 -0.14 19.53 11.96
C THR A 51 0.97 19.56 10.92
N PRO A 52 0.93 20.49 9.94
CA PRO A 52 1.99 20.64 8.97
C PRO A 52 3.31 20.91 9.71
N THR A 53 4.38 20.23 9.30
CA THR A 53 5.71 20.42 9.90
C THR A 53 6.76 20.63 8.84
N ASN A 54 7.76 21.44 9.17
CA ASN A 54 8.98 21.59 8.36
C ASN A 54 10.02 20.50 8.67
N LYS A 55 9.67 19.51 9.50
CA LYS A 55 10.51 18.36 9.77
C LYS A 55 10.52 17.43 8.55
N PHE A 56 11.74 17.09 8.14
CA PHE A 56 11.97 16.09 7.10
C PHE A 56 12.01 14.70 7.71
N TYR A 57 11.39 13.75 7.02
CA TYR A 57 11.45 12.34 7.35
C TYR A 57 12.06 11.59 6.18
N THR A 58 12.92 10.63 6.51
CA THR A 58 13.51 9.69 5.55
C THR A 58 12.61 8.47 5.45
N GLY A 59 12.26 8.09 4.22
CA GLY A 59 11.45 6.93 3.94
C GLY A 59 12.05 5.99 2.89
N PHE A 60 11.78 4.70 3.07
CA PHE A 60 12.22 3.64 2.17
C PHE A 60 11.02 2.78 1.74
N ALA A 61 11.03 2.36 0.48
CA ALA A 61 10.06 1.39 -0.02
C ALA A 61 10.34 0.03 0.64
N PHE A 62 9.30 -0.61 1.16
CA PHE A 62 9.39 -1.93 1.78
C PHE A 62 9.73 -2.98 0.74
N GLY A 63 10.66 -3.88 1.06
CA GLY A 63 11.15 -4.89 0.14
C GLY A 63 11.44 -6.20 0.86
N GLU A 64 11.89 -7.19 0.08
CA GLU A 64 12.07 -8.56 0.54
C GLU A 64 13.20 -8.70 1.57
N ASN A 65 14.26 -7.90 1.43
CA ASN A 65 15.45 -7.99 2.28
C ASN A 65 15.70 -6.64 2.92
N SER A 66 15.90 -6.62 4.25
CA SER A 66 16.34 -5.39 4.91
C SER A 66 17.81 -5.08 4.58
N PHE A 67 18.25 -3.83 4.76
CA PHE A 67 19.67 -3.48 4.63
C PHE A 67 20.57 -4.27 5.60
N ILE A 68 20.05 -4.65 6.77
CA ILE A 68 20.75 -5.46 7.76
C ILE A 68 20.93 -6.89 7.24
N ASP A 69 19.85 -7.54 6.81
CA ASP A 69 19.89 -8.91 6.28
C ASP A 69 20.79 -9.03 5.03
N PHE A 70 20.88 -7.94 4.27
CA PHE A 70 21.67 -7.90 3.04
C PHE A 70 23.14 -7.50 3.25
N GLY A 71 23.51 -7.13 4.49
CA GLY A 71 24.87 -6.72 4.87
C GLY A 71 25.28 -5.34 4.35
N LEU A 72 24.33 -4.43 4.13
CA LEU A 72 24.61 -3.04 3.71
C LEU A 72 24.77 -2.09 4.90
N SER A 73 24.17 -2.40 6.05
CA SER A 73 24.24 -1.56 7.24
C SER A 73 23.91 -2.37 8.49
N ASP A 74 24.53 -2.04 9.62
CA ASP A 74 24.20 -2.62 10.93
C ASP A 74 23.13 -1.80 11.67
N THR A 75 22.82 -0.59 11.19
CA THR A 75 21.99 0.38 11.94
C THR A 75 20.92 1.07 11.10
N GLN A 76 21.16 1.24 9.80
CA GLN A 76 20.22 1.92 8.92
C GLN A 76 19.14 0.94 8.48
N TRP A 77 17.89 1.35 8.73
CA TRP A 77 16.73 0.66 8.22
C TRP A 77 16.46 1.02 6.75
N GLY A 78 15.75 0.13 6.07
CA GLY A 78 15.42 0.23 4.66
C GLY A 78 15.48 -1.15 4.03
N TRP A 79 15.05 -1.24 2.78
CA TRP A 79 14.89 -2.52 2.11
C TRP A 79 15.35 -2.47 0.67
N ILE A 80 15.58 -3.68 0.16
CA ILE A 80 15.95 -3.94 -1.22
C ILE A 80 14.87 -4.86 -1.79
N SER A 81 14.36 -4.48 -2.95
CA SER A 81 13.46 -5.30 -3.75
C SER A 81 14.18 -5.78 -5.00
N LYS A 82 13.68 -6.85 -5.61
CA LYS A 82 14.09 -7.29 -6.93
C LYS A 82 12.93 -7.17 -7.89
N PHE A 83 13.21 -6.64 -9.07
CA PHE A 83 12.29 -6.66 -10.19
C PHE A 83 12.78 -7.72 -11.19
N GLU A 84 12.07 -8.85 -11.26
CA GLU A 84 12.56 -10.04 -11.96
C GLU A 84 11.97 -10.23 -13.35
N ASN A 85 10.83 -9.60 -13.65
CA ASN A 85 10.07 -9.83 -14.88
C ASN A 85 9.45 -8.54 -15.41
N GLN A 86 9.75 -8.19 -16.67
CA GLN A 86 9.28 -6.97 -17.33
C GLN A 86 7.76 -6.88 -17.52
N LYS A 87 7.04 -8.00 -17.43
CA LYS A 87 5.58 -8.02 -17.53
C LYS A 87 4.89 -7.66 -16.21
N ASP A 88 5.62 -7.67 -15.11
CA ASP A 88 5.03 -7.48 -13.80
C ASP A 88 4.90 -5.99 -13.47
N THR A 89 3.91 -5.69 -12.64
CA THR A 89 3.79 -4.42 -11.95
C THR A 89 3.83 -4.71 -10.46
N LEU A 90 4.83 -4.20 -9.77
CA LEU A 90 5.03 -4.41 -8.34
C LEU A 90 4.70 -3.13 -7.57
N TYR A 91 4.21 -3.30 -6.35
CA TYR A 91 3.77 -2.21 -5.48
C TYR A 91 4.39 -2.40 -4.10
N PHE A 92 5.13 -1.40 -3.65
CA PHE A 92 5.88 -1.44 -2.40
C PHE A 92 5.48 -0.27 -1.51
N PRO A 93 4.90 -0.53 -0.32
CA PRO A 93 4.62 0.51 0.66
C PRO A 93 5.84 1.38 0.95
N LEU A 94 5.68 2.70 0.97
CA LEU A 94 6.71 3.64 1.39
C LEU A 94 6.54 3.92 2.88
N PHE A 95 7.51 3.52 3.70
CA PHE A 95 7.48 3.74 5.14
C PHE A 95 8.42 4.87 5.55
N ILE A 96 8.10 5.58 6.64
CA ILE A 96 9.04 6.41 7.41
C ILE A 96 9.17 5.90 8.85
N ARG A 97 10.29 6.24 9.50
CA ARG A 97 10.43 6.08 10.95
C ARG A 97 9.90 7.33 11.65
N THR A 98 8.82 7.17 12.43
CA THR A 98 8.28 8.24 13.26
C THR A 98 9.02 8.33 14.60
N GLU A 99 8.83 9.44 15.30
CA GLU A 99 9.53 9.79 16.55
C GLU A 99 9.22 8.82 17.69
N ASN A 100 8.03 8.23 17.67
CA ASN A 100 7.55 7.25 18.66
C ASN A 100 7.85 5.80 18.25
N TYR A 101 8.90 5.56 17.47
CA TYR A 101 9.24 4.21 17.01
C TYR A 101 9.87 3.40 18.15
N ASP A 102 9.09 2.48 18.70
CA ASP A 102 9.53 1.48 19.67
C ASP A 102 9.20 0.07 19.12
N GLY A 103 10.09 -0.46 18.28
CA GLY A 103 10.12 -1.91 18.03
C GLY A 103 9.29 -2.51 16.88
N GLY A 104 8.93 -1.80 15.80
CA GLY A 104 8.59 -2.56 14.57
C GLY A 104 7.89 -1.86 13.42
N ASP A 105 6.96 -0.92 13.68
CA ASP A 105 6.08 -0.45 12.60
C ASP A 105 6.40 1.00 12.20
N GLY A 106 7.00 1.16 11.01
CA GLY A 106 7.08 2.46 10.35
C GLY A 106 5.68 2.97 9.98
N ALA A 107 5.55 4.28 9.76
CA ALA A 107 4.31 4.83 9.23
C ALA A 107 4.29 4.72 7.70
N ASN A 108 3.29 4.06 7.13
CA ASN A 108 3.10 4.03 5.68
C ASN A 108 2.59 5.39 5.21
N ILE A 109 3.38 6.05 4.37
CA ILE A 109 3.12 7.39 3.84
C ILE A 109 2.88 7.40 2.34
N GLY A 110 2.88 6.25 1.67
CA GLY A 110 2.92 6.20 0.22
C GLY A 110 3.18 4.82 -0.36
N GLU A 111 3.55 4.82 -1.62
CA GLU A 111 3.84 3.63 -2.39
C GLU A 111 4.86 3.94 -3.48
N LEU A 112 5.73 2.96 -3.73
CA LEU A 112 6.58 2.87 -4.90
C LEU A 112 6.00 1.81 -5.83
N ARG A 113 5.74 2.17 -7.07
CA ARG A 113 5.27 1.27 -8.11
C ARG A 113 6.36 1.05 -9.14
N LEU A 114 6.66 -0.21 -9.44
CA LEU A 114 7.68 -0.61 -10.41
C LEU A 114 7.05 -1.36 -11.57
N PHE A 115 7.40 -1.02 -12.80
CA PHE A 115 6.94 -1.71 -14.01
C PHE A 115 7.88 -1.39 -15.19
N CYS A 116 7.65 -2.04 -16.32
CA CYS A 116 8.29 -1.64 -17.58
C CYS A 116 7.30 -0.98 -18.54
N ASN A 117 7.74 0.07 -19.22
CA ASN A 117 7.00 0.73 -20.27
C ASN A 117 7.89 0.86 -21.51
N SER A 118 7.46 0.28 -22.64
CA SER A 118 8.21 0.33 -23.91
C SER A 118 9.68 -0.10 -23.81
N GLY A 119 9.99 -1.00 -22.86
CA GLY A 119 11.34 -1.52 -22.63
C GLY A 119 12.16 -0.76 -21.57
N ASP A 120 11.68 0.38 -21.09
CA ASP A 120 12.30 1.11 -19.98
C ASP A 120 11.73 0.66 -18.64
N PHE A 121 12.58 0.57 -17.62
CA PHE A 121 12.18 0.35 -16.24
C PHE A 121 11.69 1.68 -15.64
N VAL A 122 10.49 1.66 -15.08
CA VAL A 122 9.83 2.84 -14.53
C VAL A 122 9.58 2.61 -13.05
N ALA A 123 9.94 3.61 -12.24
CA ALA A 123 9.67 3.65 -10.81
C ALA A 123 8.84 4.91 -10.50
N GLU A 124 7.59 4.73 -10.11
CA GLU A 124 6.66 5.80 -9.76
C GLU A 124 6.48 5.87 -8.25
N TYR A 125 6.66 7.05 -7.68
CA TYR A 125 6.43 7.32 -6.27
C TYR A 125 5.09 8.03 -6.10
N TYR A 126 4.34 7.63 -5.08
CA TYR A 126 3.08 8.23 -4.67
C TYR A 126 3.07 8.45 -3.17
N THR A 127 2.68 9.64 -2.70
CA THR A 127 2.40 9.87 -1.27
C THR A 127 0.91 9.83 -0.98
N ARG A 128 0.59 9.40 0.25
CA ARG A 128 -0.76 9.47 0.83
C ARG A 128 -1.07 10.91 1.22
N LYS A 129 -2.36 11.20 1.39
CA LYS A 129 -2.85 12.49 1.91
C LYS A 129 -2.13 12.85 3.21
N GLY A 130 -1.73 14.12 3.34
CA GLY A 130 -0.99 14.62 4.49
C GLY A 130 0.54 14.51 4.36
N TRP A 131 1.06 13.97 3.26
CA TRP A 131 2.50 13.84 2.99
C TRP A 131 2.87 14.39 1.63
N ALA A 132 4.07 14.96 1.53
CA ALA A 132 4.65 15.37 0.25
C ALA A 132 6.15 15.12 0.21
N MET A 133 6.64 14.74 -0.96
CA MET A 133 8.05 14.51 -1.26
C MET A 133 8.78 15.82 -1.52
N MET A 134 9.97 15.88 -0.95
CA MET A 134 10.98 16.92 -1.14
C MET A 134 12.14 16.40 -1.97
N GLU A 135 12.38 15.08 -1.95
CA GLU A 135 13.41 14.43 -2.74
C GLU A 135 13.03 12.97 -2.94
N THR A 136 13.44 12.39 -4.06
CA THR A 136 13.42 10.94 -4.28
C THR A 136 14.74 10.49 -4.86
N ASN A 137 15.27 9.39 -4.34
CA ASN A 137 16.48 8.76 -4.84
C ASN A 137 16.19 7.30 -5.17
N LEU A 138 16.71 6.83 -6.30
CA LEU A 138 16.47 5.48 -6.79
C LEU A 138 17.80 4.80 -7.12
N TYR A 139 18.06 3.71 -6.41
CA TYR A 139 18.98 2.70 -6.89
C TYR A 139 18.21 1.74 -7.80
N ALA A 140 18.63 1.60 -9.06
CA ALA A 140 18.08 0.61 -9.98
C ALA A 140 19.21 0.05 -10.83
N SER A 141 19.65 -1.18 -10.55
CA SER A 141 20.78 -1.79 -11.24
C SER A 141 20.70 -3.31 -11.24
N THR A 142 21.32 -3.95 -12.24
CA THR A 142 21.48 -5.41 -12.25
C THR A 142 22.63 -5.87 -11.34
N LYS A 143 23.45 -4.94 -10.84
CA LYS A 143 24.48 -5.22 -9.85
C LYS A 143 23.85 -5.17 -8.46
N LYS A 144 24.34 -6.03 -7.56
CA LYS A 144 24.00 -5.96 -6.14
C LYS A 144 24.42 -4.57 -5.60
N PRO A 145 23.57 -3.86 -4.83
CA PRO A 145 23.98 -2.63 -4.16
C PRO A 145 25.15 -2.90 -3.20
N ILE A 146 26.05 -1.93 -3.09
CA ILE A 146 27.20 -1.95 -2.17
C ILE A 146 27.10 -0.90 -1.07
N SER A 147 26.05 -0.07 -1.12
CA SER A 147 25.81 1.05 -0.21
C SER A 147 24.30 1.23 -0.02
N CYS A 148 23.90 1.64 1.19
CA CYS A 148 22.55 2.07 1.50
C CYS A 148 22.42 3.60 1.61
N ASP A 149 23.49 4.36 1.33
CA ASP A 149 23.48 5.82 1.31
C ASP A 149 22.73 6.31 0.05
N PRO A 150 21.58 6.99 0.21
CA PRO A 150 20.81 7.51 -0.91
C PRO A 150 21.61 8.44 -1.82
N ALA A 151 22.63 9.15 -1.32
CA ALA A 151 23.49 10.02 -2.12
C ALA A 151 24.35 9.26 -3.13
N SER A 152 24.54 7.95 -2.94
CA SER A 152 25.31 7.07 -3.84
C SER A 152 24.46 6.39 -4.92
N PHE A 153 23.15 6.64 -4.95
CA PHE A 153 22.23 5.99 -5.87
C PHE A 153 22.40 6.52 -7.31
N THR A 154 21.76 5.82 -8.26
CA THR A 154 21.97 6.09 -9.69
C THR A 154 21.10 7.23 -10.22
N ALA A 155 20.00 7.56 -9.54
CA ALA A 155 19.05 8.58 -9.97
C ALA A 155 18.50 9.37 -8.77
N HIS A 156 18.35 10.68 -8.96
CA HIS A 156 17.96 11.63 -7.92
C HIS A 156 17.06 12.70 -8.52
N HIS A 157 15.96 13.00 -7.86
CA HIS A 157 15.14 14.18 -8.15
C HIS A 157 14.98 15.02 -6.89
N GLN A 158 15.28 16.31 -7.03
CA GLN A 158 14.91 17.33 -6.06
C GLN A 158 13.49 17.82 -6.38
N LEU A 159 12.63 17.79 -5.38
CA LEU A 159 11.21 18.09 -5.52
C LEU A 159 10.82 19.22 -4.55
N PHE A 160 9.68 19.83 -4.80
CA PHE A 160 9.11 20.81 -3.87
C PHE A 160 7.66 20.46 -3.57
N ARG A 161 7.45 19.76 -2.45
CA ARG A 161 6.14 19.35 -1.93
C ARG A 161 5.28 18.64 -3.00
N LYS A 162 5.87 17.69 -3.72
CA LYS A 162 5.16 16.89 -4.72
C LYS A 162 4.56 15.63 -4.11
N THR A 163 3.38 15.24 -4.58
CA THR A 163 2.74 13.98 -4.14
C THR A 163 3.06 12.80 -5.05
N THR A 164 3.67 13.06 -6.19
CA THR A 164 4.07 12.05 -7.18
C THR A 164 5.43 12.39 -7.77
N ASP A 165 6.20 11.36 -8.13
CA ASP A 165 7.43 11.48 -8.91
C ASP A 165 7.65 10.22 -9.77
N GLN A 166 8.47 10.31 -10.81
CA GLN A 166 8.76 9.17 -11.70
C GLN A 166 10.22 9.19 -12.15
N HIS A 167 10.88 8.04 -12.02
CA HIS A 167 12.20 7.78 -12.60
C HIS A 167 12.06 6.83 -13.80
N LEU A 168 12.72 7.15 -14.91
CA LEU A 168 12.84 6.27 -16.07
C LEU A 168 14.29 5.83 -16.23
N ILE A 169 14.54 4.53 -16.11
CA ILE A 169 15.87 3.93 -16.17
C ILE A 169 15.89 2.91 -17.30
N SER A 170 16.85 3.05 -18.21
CA SER A 170 17.02 2.04 -19.26
C SER A 170 17.71 0.80 -18.69
N VAL A 171 16.97 -0.30 -18.54
CA VAL A 171 17.49 -1.55 -18.01
C VAL A 171 17.41 -2.64 -19.07
N LYS A 172 18.58 -3.13 -19.50
CA LYS A 172 18.69 -4.13 -20.57
C LYS A 172 18.64 -5.58 -20.10
N LYS A 173 18.74 -5.83 -18.79
CA LYS A 173 18.83 -7.18 -18.20
C LYS A 173 18.09 -7.24 -16.87
N LEU A 174 17.64 -8.43 -16.51
CA LEU A 174 16.97 -8.74 -15.24
C LEU A 174 17.82 -9.75 -14.44
N PRO A 175 17.63 -9.85 -13.10
CA PRO A 175 16.79 -9.00 -12.27
C PRO A 175 17.41 -7.61 -12.03
N VAL A 176 16.56 -6.64 -11.68
CA VAL A 176 17.00 -5.31 -11.21
C VAL A 176 16.87 -5.26 -9.70
N TYR A 177 17.96 -4.97 -9.01
CA TYR A 177 17.94 -4.59 -7.60
C TYR A 177 17.46 -3.16 -7.49
N VAL A 178 16.49 -2.95 -6.61
CA VAL A 178 15.80 -1.66 -6.45
C VAL A 178 15.84 -1.24 -4.99
N ILE A 179 16.26 0.00 -4.76
CA ILE A 179 16.10 0.69 -3.48
C ILE A 179 15.39 2.00 -3.79
N GLY A 180 14.15 2.13 -3.32
CA GLY A 180 13.41 3.37 -3.42
C GLY A 180 13.49 4.17 -2.13
N HIS A 181 13.99 5.40 -2.22
CA HIS A 181 14.13 6.32 -1.10
C HIS A 181 13.36 7.61 -1.39
N ALA A 182 12.74 8.16 -0.36
CA ALA A 182 12.12 9.48 -0.43
C ALA A 182 12.40 10.28 0.85
N THR A 183 12.70 11.56 0.68
CA THR A 183 12.65 12.54 1.76
C THR A 183 11.31 13.23 1.70
N VAL A 184 10.55 13.23 2.80
CA VAL A 184 9.18 13.73 2.85
C VAL A 184 8.96 14.69 4.00
N ILE A 185 7.89 15.49 3.90
CA ILE A 185 7.38 16.32 4.98
C ILE A 185 5.90 16.02 5.20
N ARG A 186 5.41 16.31 6.41
CA ARG A 186 3.97 16.30 6.69
C ARG A 186 3.36 17.63 6.27
N THR A 187 2.29 17.57 5.48
CA THR A 187 1.61 18.76 4.90
C THR A 187 0.29 19.09 5.56
N GLN A 188 -0.24 18.20 6.39
CA GLN A 188 -1.48 18.38 7.13
C GLN A 188 -1.24 18.11 8.59
#